data_AF-A0A7U9QXA6-F1
#
_entry.id   AF-A0A7U9QXA6-F1
#
_cell.length_a   1.000
_cell.length_b   1.000
_cell.length_c   1.000
_cell.angle_alpha   90.00
_cell.angle_beta   90.00
_cell.angle_gamma   90.00
#
_symmetry.space_group_name_H-M   'P 1'
#
loop_
_entity.id
_entity.type
_entity.pdbx_description
1 polymer ?
#
loop_
_entity_poly.entity_id
_entity_poly.type
_entity_poly.pdbx_seq_one_letter_code
_entity_poly.pdbx_strand_id
1 'polypeptide(L)' 'MSNREFAKSLIDQISDAKLLYVIPYLQGASLSDEIPNAETLEAMEEVQAMIDNGKGEHFDGATSDFLDMLLEE' A
#
# COMPACT_ATOMS: atom_id res chain seq x y z
N MET A 1 -3.77 -3.32 33.19
CA MET A 1 -4.76 -3.48 32.12
C MET A 1 -4.01 -3.36 30.81
N SER A 2 -4.07 -4.38 29.97
CA SER A 2 -3.44 -4.38 28.63
C SER A 2 -4.24 -3.51 27.66
N ASN A 3 -3.61 -3.07 26.56
CA ASN A 3 -4.30 -2.35 25.49
C ASN A 3 -5.49 -3.14 24.94
N ARG A 4 -5.41 -4.47 24.92
CA ARG A 4 -6.51 -5.35 24.49
C ARG A 4 -7.70 -5.29 25.45
N GLU A 5 -7.45 -5.33 26.76
CA GLU A 5 -8.51 -5.23 27.78
C GLU A 5 -9.17 -3.85 27.76
N PHE A 6 -8.38 -2.79 27.58
CA PHE A 6 -8.90 -1.44 27.46
C PHE A 6 -9.72 -1.23 26.17
N ALA A 7 -9.28 -1.77 25.03
CA ALA A 7 -10.06 -1.71 23.79
C ALA A 7 -11.42 -2.41 23.92
N LYS A 8 -11.47 -3.58 24.59
CA LYS A 8 -12.73 -4.27 24.85
C LYS A 8 -13.68 -3.42 25.71
N SER A 9 -13.18 -2.81 26.79
CA SER A 9 -14.04 -1.98 27.65
C SER A 9 -14.58 -0.73 26.95
N LEU A 10 -13.85 -0.18 25.97
CA LEU A 10 -14.34 0.89 25.11
C LEU A 10 -15.43 0.41 24.15
N ILE A 11 -15.25 -0.77 23.54
CA ILE A 11 -16.25 -1.37 22.63
C ILE A 11 -17.57 -1.60 23.37
N ASP A 12 -17.54 -2.09 24.60
CA ASP A 12 -18.73 -2.36 25.41
C ASP A 12 -19.53 -1.07 25.76
N GLN A 13 -18.92 0.12 25.64
CA GLN A 13 -19.58 1.40 25.88
C GLN A 13 -20.25 2.00 24.62
N ILE A 14 -20.01 1.42 23.45
CA ILE A 14 -20.52 1.92 22.18
C ILE A 14 -21.91 1.32 21.95
N SER A 15 -22.91 2.17 21.69
CA SER A 15 -24.24 1.71 21.28
C SER A 15 -24.18 0.93 19.97
N ASP A 16 -24.97 -0.14 19.83
CA ASP A 16 -25.04 -0.98 18.62
C ASP A 16 -25.15 -0.19 17.30
N ALA A 17 -26.00 0.84 17.26
CA ALA A 17 -26.17 1.69 16.08
C ALA A 17 -24.87 2.37 15.62
N LYS A 18 -23.96 2.68 16.56
CA LYS A 18 -22.65 3.27 16.28
C LYS A 18 -21.57 2.21 16.04
N LEU A 19 -21.78 0.99 16.52
CA LEU A 19 -20.85 -0.11 16.35
C LEU A 19 -20.66 -0.45 14.85
N LEU A 20 -21.70 -0.26 14.04
CA LEU A 20 -21.65 -0.37 12.58
C LEU A 20 -20.55 0.49 11.93
N TYR A 21 -20.20 1.64 12.52
CA TYR A 21 -19.13 2.50 12.01
C TYR A 21 -17.73 2.06 12.46
N VAL A 22 -17.63 1.22 13.50
CA VAL A 22 -16.36 0.80 14.12
C VAL A 22 -15.91 -0.56 13.59
N ILE A 23 -16.86 -1.44 13.27
CA ILE A 23 -16.59 -2.79 12.75
C ILE A 23 -15.60 -2.81 11.57
N PRO A 24 -15.72 -1.94 10.53
CA PRO A 24 -14.79 -1.98 9.40
C PRO A 24 -13.32 -1.74 9.80
N TYR A 25 -13.09 -0.85 10.77
CA TYR A 25 -11.75 -0.59 11.28
C TYR A 25 -11.19 -1.76 12.08
N LEU A 26 -12.04 -2.44 12.88
CA LEU A 26 -11.63 -3.64 13.60
C LEU A 26 -11.35 -4.81 12.65
N GLN A 27 -12.14 -4.95 11.57
CA GLN A 27 -11.90 -5.93 10.51
C GLN A 27 -10.58 -5.66 9.81
N GLY A 28 -10.33 -4.42 9.37
CA GLY A 28 -9.05 -4.03 8.75
C GLY A 28 -7.85 -4.26 9.67
N ALA A 29 -7.93 -3.86 10.94
CA ALA A 29 -6.86 -4.07 11.92
C ALA A 29 -6.65 -5.55 12.31
N SER A 30 -7.60 -6.44 11.98
CA SER A 30 -7.48 -7.88 12.19
C SER A 30 -6.89 -8.63 11.00
N LEU A 31 -6.80 -7.98 9.84
CA LEU A 31 -6.07 -8.51 8.70
C LEU A 31 -4.58 -8.57 9.07
N SER A 32 -3.90 -9.62 8.62
CA SER A 32 -2.45 -9.66 8.67
C SER A 32 -1.87 -8.56 7.80
N ASP A 33 -0.67 -8.10 8.12
CA ASP A 33 0.08 -7.19 7.25
C ASP A 33 0.13 -7.79 5.84
N GLU A 34 -0.15 -6.97 4.83
CA GLU A 34 -0.05 -7.40 3.45
C GLU A 34 1.43 -7.66 3.13
N ILE A 35 1.74 -8.92 2.84
CA ILE A 35 3.06 -9.32 2.34
C ILE A 35 2.93 -9.34 0.81
N PRO A 36 3.74 -8.56 0.07
CA PRO A 36 3.73 -8.62 -1.38
C PRO A 36 3.97 -10.06 -1.86
N ASN A 37 3.30 -10.44 -2.94
CA ASN A 37 3.54 -11.75 -3.56
C ASN A 37 4.96 -11.79 -4.15
N ALA A 38 5.44 -12.99 -4.50
CA ALA A 38 6.80 -13.17 -5.03
C ALA A 38 7.07 -12.30 -6.26
N GLU A 39 6.12 -12.20 -7.19
CA GLU A 39 6.22 -11.37 -8.40
C GLU A 39 6.41 -9.88 -8.07
N THR A 40 5.69 -9.36 -7.07
CA THR A 40 5.83 -7.96 -6.64
C THR A 40 7.19 -7.73 -5.98
N LEU A 41 7.68 -8.68 -5.18
CA LEU A 41 9.01 -8.58 -4.58
C LEU A 41 10.11 -8.57 -5.65
N GLU A 42 10.01 -9.45 -6.64
CA GLU A 42 10.95 -9.52 -7.78
C GLU A 42 10.96 -8.19 -8.57
N ALA A 43 9.79 -7.62 -8.87
CA ALA A 43 9.69 -6.33 -9.54
C ALA A 43 10.31 -5.18 -8.71
N MET A 44 10.13 -5.19 -7.39
CA MET A 44 10.76 -4.20 -6.50
C MET A 44 12.29 -4.35 -6.48
N GLU A 45 12.80 -5.58 -6.45
CA GLU A 45 14.24 -5.87 -6.53
C GLU A 45 14.84 -5.43 -7.87
N GLU A 46 14.13 -5.66 -8.98
CA GLU A 46 14.54 -5.20 -10.31
C GLU A 46 14.71 -3.68 -10.35
N VAL A 47 13.70 -2.93 -9.89
CA VAL A 47 13.76 -1.46 -9.85
C VAL A 47 14.90 -0.98 -8.95
N GLN A 48 15.11 -1.60 -7.80
CA GLN A 48 16.24 -1.26 -6.92
C GLN A 48 17.58 -1.49 -7.64
N ALA A 49 17.73 -2.60 -8.36
CA ALA A 49 18.92 -2.87 -9.15
C ALA A 49 19.12 -1.86 -10.30
N MET A 50 18.04 -1.36 -10.93
CA MET A 50 18.15 -0.30 -11.93
C MET A 50 18.68 1.00 -11.32
N ILE A 51 18.21 1.37 -10.13
CA ILE A 51 18.68 2.55 -9.39
C ILE A 51 20.17 2.40 -9.04
N ASP A 52 20.55 1.27 -8.45
CA ASP A 52 21.92 1.04 -7.98
C ASP A 52 22.94 1.03 -9.12
N ASN A 53 22.52 0.57 -10.31
CA ASN A 53 23.38 0.49 -11.49
C ASN A 53 23.22 1.70 -12.44
N GLY A 54 22.35 2.66 -12.12
CA GLY A 54 22.06 3.82 -12.99
C GLY A 54 21.51 3.42 -14.37
N LYS A 55 20.75 2.32 -14.44
CA LYS A 55 20.17 1.77 -15.68
C LYS A 55 18.71 2.18 -15.92
N GLY A 56 18.12 2.96 -15.01
CA GLY A 56 16.79 3.52 -15.23
C GLY A 56 16.80 4.44 -16.44
N GLU A 57 15.79 4.31 -17.30
CA GLU A 57 15.60 5.24 -18.40
C GLU A 57 15.11 6.58 -17.88
N HIS A 58 15.76 7.66 -18.32
CA HIS A 58 15.38 9.03 -18.04
C HIS A 58 15.08 9.72 -19.36
N PHE A 59 13.93 10.38 -19.45
CA PHE A 59 13.59 11.20 -20.60
C PHE A 59 13.78 12.68 -20.26
N ASP A 60 14.61 13.36 -21.05
CA ASP A 60 14.81 14.80 -20.99
C ASP A 60 14.29 15.44 -22.28
N GLY A 61 13.31 16.34 -22.17
CA GLY A 61 12.71 16.98 -23.34
C GLY A 61 11.29 17.49 -23.12
N ALA A 62 10.60 17.83 -24.20
CA ALA A 62 9.19 18.18 -24.13
C ALA A 62 8.33 16.92 -23.94
N THR A 63 7.23 17.03 -23.19
CA THR A 63 6.31 15.91 -22.98
C THR A 63 5.70 15.40 -24.29
N SER A 64 5.53 16.25 -25.31
CA SER A 64 5.10 15.84 -26.64
C SER A 64 6.01 14.77 -27.23
N ASP A 65 7.31 14.99 -27.12
CA ASP A 65 8.33 14.16 -27.74
C ASP A 65 8.41 12.80 -27.02
N PHE A 66 8.16 12.76 -25.70
CA PHE A 66 8.03 11.51 -24.94
C PHE A 66 6.79 10.71 -25.36
N LEU A 67 5.66 11.37 -25.57
CA LEU A 67 4.43 10.71 -25.98
C LEU A 67 4.53 10.18 -27.41
N ASP A 68 5.16 10.93 -28.32
CA ASP A 68 5.43 10.48 -29.68
C ASP A 68 6.32 9.21 -29.66
N MET A 69 7.38 9.18 -28.84
CA MET A 69 8.23 7.99 -28.64
C MET A 69 7.43 6.76 -28.17
N LEU A 70 6.55 6.92 -27.18
CA LEU A 70 5.72 5.81 -26.66
C LEU A 70 4.70 5.27 -27.68
N LEU A 71 4.29 6.09 -28.65
CA LEU A 71 3.32 5.73 -29.68
C LEU A 71 3.97 5.12 -30.92
N GLU A 72 5.30 5.20 -31.04
CA GLU A 72 6.09 4.60 -32.14
C GLU A 72 6.56 3.16 -31.84
N GLU A 73 6.39 2.68 -30.59
CA GLU A 73 6.61 1.29 -30.16
C GLU A 73 5.41 0.36 -30.48
#